data_AF-A0A2A2K6J7-F1
#
_entry.id   AF-A0A2A2K6J7-F1
#
_cell.length_a   1.000
_cell.length_b   1.000
_cell.length_c   1.000
_cell.angle_alpha   90.00
_cell.angle_beta   90.00
_cell.angle_gamma   90.00
#
_symmetry.space_group_name_H-M   'P 1'
#
loop_
_entity.id
_entity.type
_entity.pdbx_description
1 polymer ?
#
loop_
_entity_poly.entity_id
_entity_poly.type
_entity_poly.pdbx_seq_one_letter_code
_entity_poly.pdbx_strand_id
1 'polypeptide(L)'
;MKATCAKHKELCRQFAECSREMRQNEGQLGILAETGNQLKDRHAAIKRAIAGRGHSQAAMTKLEEEVDKVDREVTIWMKELEEVNAQRIELEIRCIRLGAELKKSITSVQLASIDFDLIHKKHEKYWQRFLAEQPSSVFDEEKDSDNGSKTALSSTCPTPKVLA
;
A
#
# COMPACT_ATOMS: atom_id res chain seq x y z
N MET A 1 -18.91 15.49 0.19
CA MET A 1 -17.56 15.62 0.79
C MET A 1 -17.44 15.01 2.20
N LYS A 2 -18.23 15.45 3.21
CA LYS A 2 -18.10 14.94 4.60
C LYS A 2 -18.21 13.41 4.74
N ALA A 3 -19.16 12.78 4.06
CA ALA A 3 -19.34 11.32 4.10
C ALA A 3 -18.17 10.55 3.45
N THR A 4 -17.66 11.02 2.29
CA THR A 4 -16.50 10.44 1.61
C THR A 4 -15.25 10.48 2.48
N CYS A 5 -15.00 11.63 3.14
CA CYS A 5 -13.88 11.78 4.06
C CYS A 5 -14.05 10.93 5.33
N ALA A 6 -15.26 10.78 5.86
CA ALA A 6 -15.52 9.92 7.01
C ALA A 6 -15.25 8.45 6.70
N LYS A 7 -15.73 7.95 5.57
CA LYS A 7 -15.45 6.58 5.09
C LYS A 7 -13.94 6.37 4.88
N HIS A 8 -13.25 7.35 4.30
CA HIS A 8 -11.80 7.30 4.11
C HIS A 8 -11.05 7.18 5.45
N LYS A 9 -11.42 7.99 6.45
CA LYS A 9 -10.82 7.94 7.79
C LYS A 9 -10.99 6.57 8.44
N GLU A 10 -12.17 5.97 8.31
CA GLU A 10 -12.42 4.64 8.85
C GLU A 10 -11.58 3.57 8.14
N LEU A 11 -11.46 3.62 6.82
CA LEU A 11 -10.57 2.72 6.06
C LEU A 11 -9.10 2.87 6.48
N CYS A 12 -8.63 4.11 6.71
CA CYS A 12 -7.28 4.34 7.24
C CYS A 12 -7.09 3.69 8.62
N ARG A 13 -8.08 3.83 9.51
CA ARG A 13 -8.05 3.23 10.85
C ARG A 13 -7.97 1.70 10.77
N GLN A 14 -8.85 1.08 9.98
CA GLN A 14 -8.89 -0.37 9.79
C GLN A 14 -7.59 -0.90 9.16
N PHE A 15 -7.05 -0.20 8.18
CA PHE A 15 -5.78 -0.59 7.55
C PHE A 15 -4.60 -0.50 8.52
N ALA A 16 -4.55 0.55 9.35
CA ALA A 16 -3.53 0.71 10.38
C ALA A 16 -3.63 -0.40 11.46
N GLU A 17 -4.84 -0.78 11.84
CA GLU A 17 -5.11 -1.90 12.75
C GLU A 17 -4.64 -3.24 12.16
N CYS A 18 -5.03 -3.55 10.92
CA CYS A 18 -4.55 -4.75 10.22
C CYS A 18 -3.01 -4.77 10.12
N SER A 19 -2.38 -3.63 9.84
CA SER A 19 -0.92 -3.53 9.76
C SER A 19 -0.23 -3.74 11.13
N ARG A 20 -0.90 -3.39 12.23
CA ARG A 20 -0.42 -3.67 13.60
C ARG A 20 -0.54 -5.15 13.91
N GLU A 21 -1.70 -5.76 13.62
CA GLU A 21 -1.94 -7.20 13.82
C GLU A 21 -0.92 -8.03 13.02
N MET A 22 -0.62 -7.64 11.78
CA MET A 22 0.41 -8.29 10.95
C MET A 22 1.80 -8.29 11.59
N ARG A 23 2.21 -7.18 12.21
CA ARG A 23 3.49 -7.08 12.93
C ARG A 23 3.50 -7.91 14.20
N GLN A 24 2.38 -7.99 14.92
CA GLN A 24 2.26 -8.84 16.09
C GLN A 24 2.38 -10.32 15.72
N ASN A 25 1.69 -10.73 14.66
CA ASN A 25 1.75 -12.10 14.14
C ASN A 25 3.16 -12.46 13.66
N GLU A 26 3.86 -11.55 12.98
CA GLU A 26 5.28 -11.72 12.63
C GLU A 26 6.16 -11.90 13.87
N GLY A 27 5.90 -11.14 14.94
CA GLY A 27 6.57 -11.33 16.23
C GLY A 27 6.30 -12.71 16.84
N GLN A 28 5.06 -13.20 16.78
CA GLN A 28 4.70 -14.56 17.25
C GLN A 28 5.43 -15.65 16.46
N LEU A 29 5.52 -15.52 15.13
CA LEU A 29 6.29 -16.43 14.28
C LEU A 29 7.79 -16.40 14.62
N GLY A 30 8.33 -15.23 14.97
CA GLY A 30 9.70 -15.10 15.46
C GLY A 30 9.96 -15.89 16.76
N ILE A 31 9.05 -15.78 17.73
CA ILE A 31 9.12 -16.54 18.99
C ILE A 31 9.02 -18.04 18.71
N LEU A 32 8.06 -18.47 17.87
CA LEU A 32 7.90 -19.88 17.51
C LEU A 32 9.12 -20.43 16.77
N ALA A 33 9.78 -19.63 15.93
CA ALA A 33 11.03 -20.03 15.28
C ALA A 33 12.16 -20.25 16.30
N GLU A 34 12.26 -19.37 17.31
CA GLU A 34 13.22 -19.55 18.41
C GLU A 34 12.91 -20.81 19.23
N THR A 35 11.64 -21.03 19.61
CA THR A 35 11.21 -22.24 20.31
C THR A 35 11.53 -23.50 19.50
N GLY A 36 11.29 -23.50 18.20
CA GLY A 36 11.63 -24.62 17.31
C GLY A 36 13.13 -24.92 17.30
N ASN A 37 13.98 -23.90 17.31
CA ASN A 37 15.44 -24.08 17.43
C ASN A 37 15.84 -24.67 18.79
N GLN A 38 15.25 -24.20 19.88
CA GLN A 38 15.50 -24.73 21.22
C GLN A 38 15.12 -26.22 21.34
N LEU A 39 13.96 -26.61 20.79
CA LEU A 39 13.51 -28.01 20.76
C LEU A 39 14.45 -28.87 19.92
N LYS A 40 14.89 -28.39 18.75
CA LYS A 40 15.88 -29.05 17.90
C LYS A 40 17.21 -29.27 18.63
N ASP A 41 17.71 -28.27 19.33
CA ASP A 41 18.97 -28.34 20.08
C ASP A 41 18.87 -29.32 21.25
N ARG A 42 17.76 -29.31 21.99
CA ARG A 42 17.47 -30.29 23.05
C ARG A 42 17.43 -31.72 22.50
N HIS A 43 16.70 -31.94 21.40
CA HIS A 43 16.65 -33.24 20.74
C HIS A 43 18.05 -33.71 20.29
N ALA A 44 18.87 -32.81 19.72
CA ALA A 44 20.25 -33.13 19.34
C ALA A 44 21.14 -33.45 20.56
N ALA A 45 20.92 -32.82 21.71
CA ALA A 45 21.62 -33.12 22.95
C ALA A 45 21.24 -34.50 23.49
N ILE A 46 19.95 -34.83 23.51
CA ILE A 46 19.46 -36.17 23.91
C ILE A 46 20.05 -37.24 23.01
N LYS A 47 20.01 -37.05 21.68
CA LYS A 47 20.58 -37.99 20.72
C LYS A 47 22.07 -38.24 20.95
N ARG A 48 22.84 -37.19 21.26
CA ARG A 48 24.26 -37.32 21.63
C ARG A 48 24.44 -38.05 22.96
N ALA A 49 23.59 -37.78 23.94
CA ALA A 49 23.63 -38.47 25.23
C ALA A 49 23.36 -39.97 25.07
N ILE A 50 22.35 -40.37 24.30
CA ILE A 50 22.04 -41.77 23.99
C ILE A 50 23.19 -42.46 23.25
N ALA A 51 23.89 -41.75 22.35
CA ALA A 51 25.03 -42.30 21.62
C ALA A 51 26.30 -42.50 22.49
N GLY A 52 26.35 -41.94 23.70
CA GLY A 52 27.42 -42.22 24.67
C GLY A 52 27.50 -43.71 25.02
N ARG A 53 28.64 -44.19 25.53
CA ARG A 53 28.74 -45.56 26.07
C ARG A 53 28.65 -45.53 27.60
N GLY A 54 28.08 -46.57 28.20
CA GLY A 54 28.12 -46.79 29.64
C GLY A 54 26.97 -46.18 30.44
N HIS A 55 25.74 -46.20 29.92
CA HIS A 55 24.57 -45.74 30.66
C HIS A 55 24.16 -46.72 31.76
N SER A 56 23.86 -46.18 32.93
CA SER A 56 23.09 -46.92 33.94
C SER A 56 21.61 -46.96 33.51
N GLN A 57 20.87 -47.95 33.99
CA GLN A 57 19.43 -48.07 33.72
C GLN A 57 18.68 -46.78 34.13
N ALA A 58 19.02 -46.20 35.27
CA ALA A 58 18.43 -44.95 35.73
C ALA A 58 18.72 -43.75 34.80
N ALA A 59 19.91 -43.70 34.20
CA ALA A 59 20.24 -42.66 33.21
C ALA A 59 19.45 -42.85 31.91
N MET A 60 19.21 -44.10 31.51
CA MET A 60 18.42 -44.41 30.32
C MET A 60 16.94 -44.02 30.52
N THR A 61 16.33 -44.39 31.64
CA THR A 61 14.94 -44.00 31.96
C THR A 61 14.75 -42.49 31.96
N LYS A 62 15.72 -41.73 32.50
CA LYS A 62 15.66 -40.26 32.48
C LYS A 62 15.74 -39.67 31.07
N LEU A 63 16.53 -40.29 30.18
CA LEU A 63 16.61 -39.87 28.78
C LEU A 63 15.30 -40.17 28.03
N GLU A 64 14.69 -41.33 28.28
CA GLU A 64 13.38 -41.69 27.73
C GLU A 64 12.29 -40.69 28.16
N GLU A 65 12.23 -40.34 29.45
CA GLU A 65 11.29 -39.33 29.95
C GLU A 65 11.47 -37.95 29.30
N GLU A 66 12.73 -37.56 29.03
CA GLU A 66 13.03 -36.29 28.37
C GLU A 66 12.69 -36.33 26.87
N VAL A 67 12.85 -37.48 26.19
CA VAL A 67 12.34 -37.67 24.81
C VAL A 67 10.83 -37.47 24.79
N ASP A 68 10.10 -38.16 25.66
CA ASP A 68 8.64 -38.04 25.75
C ASP A 68 8.19 -36.60 26.03
N LYS A 69 8.97 -35.87 26.82
CA LYS A 69 8.72 -34.45 27.10
C LYS A 69 8.93 -33.59 25.86
N VAL A 70 10.05 -33.75 25.15
CA VAL A 70 10.32 -33.03 23.92
C VAL A 70 9.27 -33.33 22.86
N ASP A 71 8.83 -34.58 22.72
CA ASP A 71 7.78 -34.96 21.77
C ASP A 71 6.43 -34.29 22.06
N ARG A 72 6.06 -34.18 23.35
CA ARG A 72 4.87 -33.42 23.77
C ARG A 72 5.01 -31.93 23.43
N GLU A 73 6.15 -31.33 23.73
CA GLU A 73 6.41 -29.91 23.44
C GLU A 73 6.43 -29.63 21.93
N VAL A 74 7.01 -30.52 21.11
CA VAL A 74 6.97 -30.43 19.64
C VAL A 74 5.53 -30.49 19.13
N THR A 75 4.70 -31.38 19.69
CA THR A 75 3.28 -31.48 19.30
C THR A 75 2.51 -30.19 19.61
N ILE A 76 2.76 -29.56 20.75
CA ILE A 76 2.14 -28.28 21.12
C ILE A 76 2.64 -27.17 20.18
N TRP A 77 3.96 -27.07 19.99
CA TRP A 77 4.60 -26.10 19.11
C TRP A 77 4.07 -26.18 17.67
N MET A 78 3.89 -27.38 17.14
CA MET A 78 3.30 -27.58 15.81
C MET A 78 1.88 -27.02 15.70
N LYS A 79 1.03 -27.27 16.72
CA LYS A 79 -0.35 -26.74 16.74
C LYS A 79 -0.37 -25.22 16.81
N GLU A 80 0.46 -24.63 17.67
CA GLU A 80 0.59 -23.17 17.79
C GLU A 80 1.09 -22.55 16.47
N LEU A 81 2.03 -23.20 15.80
CA LEU A 81 2.53 -22.77 14.50
C LEU A 81 1.43 -22.82 13.42
N GLU A 82 0.65 -23.89 13.38
CA GLU A 82 -0.50 -24.00 12.47
C GLU A 82 -1.53 -22.91 12.71
N GLU A 83 -1.87 -22.62 13.97
CA GLU A 83 -2.82 -21.58 14.35
C GLU A 83 -2.32 -20.18 13.96
N VAL A 84 -1.09 -19.82 14.33
CA VAL A 84 -0.49 -18.51 13.99
C VAL A 84 -0.37 -18.34 12.47
N ASN A 85 -0.07 -19.42 11.74
CA ASN A 85 0.01 -19.39 10.29
C ASN A 85 -1.37 -19.26 9.62
N ALA A 86 -2.41 -19.90 10.15
CA ALA A 86 -3.78 -19.70 9.68
C ALA A 86 -4.22 -18.24 9.87
N GLN A 87 -3.96 -17.67 11.05
CA GLN A 87 -4.21 -16.26 11.34
C GLN A 87 -3.44 -15.33 10.38
N ARG A 88 -2.18 -15.67 10.07
CA ARG A 88 -1.35 -14.90 9.13
C ARG A 88 -1.99 -14.76 7.76
N ILE A 89 -2.48 -15.88 7.21
CA ILE A 89 -3.12 -15.92 5.89
C ILE A 89 -4.38 -15.03 5.88
N GLU A 90 -5.21 -15.12 6.92
CA GLU A 90 -6.41 -14.29 7.05
C GLU A 90 -6.08 -12.79 7.12
N LEU A 91 -5.06 -12.42 7.90
CA LEU A 91 -4.59 -11.05 8.03
C LEU A 91 -4.03 -10.50 6.71
N GLU A 92 -3.26 -11.29 5.98
CA GLU A 92 -2.72 -10.91 4.66
C GLU A 92 -3.85 -10.60 3.67
N ILE A 93 -4.84 -11.49 3.58
CA ILE A 93 -6.01 -11.30 2.71
C ILE A 93 -6.75 -10.01 3.11
N ARG A 94 -6.96 -9.79 4.42
CA ARG A 94 -7.64 -8.59 4.92
C ARG A 94 -6.87 -7.31 4.58
N CYS A 95 -5.56 -7.29 4.79
CA CYS A 95 -4.71 -6.13 4.51
C CYS A 95 -4.66 -5.82 3.00
N ILE A 96 -4.59 -6.84 2.13
CA ILE A 96 -4.68 -6.64 0.67
C ILE A 96 -6.01 -6.01 0.28
N ARG A 97 -7.13 -6.53 0.79
CA ARG A 97 -8.48 -6.00 0.50
C ARG A 97 -8.63 -4.54 0.97
N LEU A 98 -8.25 -4.26 2.22
CA LEU A 98 -8.28 -2.91 2.78
C LEU A 98 -7.37 -1.95 2.00
N GLY A 99 -6.17 -2.39 1.60
CA GLY A 99 -5.25 -1.59 0.80
C GLY A 99 -5.83 -1.23 -0.58
N ALA A 100 -6.54 -2.16 -1.23
CA ALA A 100 -7.23 -1.90 -2.49
C ALA A 100 -8.38 -0.88 -2.31
N GLU A 101 -9.20 -1.04 -1.27
CA GLU A 101 -10.29 -0.09 -0.96
C GLU A 101 -9.77 1.29 -0.57
N LEU A 102 -8.64 1.35 0.16
CA LEU A 102 -8.02 2.60 0.54
C LEU A 102 -7.54 3.39 -0.69
N LYS A 103 -6.92 2.72 -1.67
CA LYS A 103 -6.52 3.34 -2.95
C LYS A 103 -7.71 3.97 -3.67
N LYS A 104 -8.82 3.23 -3.81
CA LYS A 104 -10.06 3.76 -4.42
C LYS A 104 -10.63 4.95 -3.64
N SER A 105 -10.58 4.87 -2.31
CA SER A 105 -11.07 5.92 -1.44
C SER A 105 -10.25 7.20 -1.55
N ILE A 106 -8.91 7.10 -1.70
CA ILE A 106 -8.03 8.25 -1.90
C ILE A 106 -8.41 8.98 -3.18
N THR A 107 -8.53 8.26 -4.30
CA THR A 107 -8.97 8.84 -5.58
C THR A 107 -10.35 9.50 -5.46
N SER A 108 -11.29 8.86 -4.77
CA SER A 108 -12.63 9.40 -4.55
C SER A 108 -12.61 10.72 -3.74
N VAL A 109 -11.76 10.79 -2.71
CA VAL A 109 -11.59 12.02 -1.92
C VAL A 109 -10.94 13.11 -2.76
N GLN A 110 -9.89 12.80 -3.52
CA GLN A 110 -9.23 13.74 -4.43
C GLN A 110 -10.22 14.32 -5.45
N LEU A 111 -10.98 13.47 -6.16
CA LEU A 111 -11.99 13.91 -7.13
C LEU A 111 -13.07 14.78 -6.49
N ALA A 112 -13.57 14.39 -5.32
CA ALA A 112 -14.56 15.17 -4.59
C ALA A 112 -14.02 16.52 -4.06
N SER A 113 -12.71 16.72 -4.07
CA SER A 113 -12.04 17.95 -3.62
C SER A 113 -11.72 18.91 -4.77
N ILE A 114 -11.94 18.50 -6.01
CA ILE A 114 -11.79 19.37 -7.19
C ILE A 114 -12.99 20.31 -7.26
N ASP A 115 -12.73 21.62 -7.21
CA ASP A 115 -13.73 22.66 -7.42
C ASP A 115 -13.78 23.05 -8.90
N PHE A 116 -14.60 22.31 -9.67
CA PHE A 116 -14.76 22.56 -11.10
C PHE A 116 -15.34 23.95 -11.40
N ASP A 117 -16.22 24.47 -10.55
CA ASP A 117 -16.84 25.78 -10.74
C ASP A 117 -15.80 26.90 -10.61
N LEU A 118 -14.90 26.79 -9.63
CA LEU A 118 -13.79 27.73 -9.47
C LEU A 118 -12.82 27.66 -10.66
N ILE A 119 -12.47 26.45 -11.10
CA ILE A 119 -11.61 26.25 -12.27
C ILE A 119 -12.25 26.87 -13.51
N HIS A 120 -13.53 26.59 -13.75
CA HIS A 120 -14.27 27.12 -14.88
C HIS A 120 -14.36 28.66 -14.85
N LYS A 121 -14.68 29.26 -13.69
CA LYS A 121 -14.70 30.72 -13.51
C LYS A 121 -13.34 31.38 -13.75
N LYS A 122 -12.24 30.74 -13.34
CA LYS A 122 -10.88 31.25 -13.60
C LYS A 122 -10.54 31.19 -15.09
N HIS A 123 -10.89 30.08 -15.74
CA HIS A 123 -10.69 29.88 -17.16
C HIS A 123 -11.47 30.92 -17.99
N GLU A 124 -12.74 31.14 -17.66
CA GLU A 124 -13.58 32.15 -18.31
C GLU A 124 -12.97 33.55 -18.19
N LYS A 125 -12.55 33.95 -16.98
CA LYS A 125 -11.87 35.24 -16.75
C LYS A 125 -10.57 35.39 -17.55
N TYR A 126 -9.81 34.30 -17.67
CA TYR A 126 -8.59 34.30 -18.46
C TYR A 126 -8.89 34.57 -19.94
N TRP A 127 -9.87 33.87 -20.50
CA TRP A 127 -10.28 34.07 -21.90
C TRP A 127 -10.86 35.46 -22.16
N GLN A 128 -11.67 35.98 -21.25
CA GLN A 128 -12.19 37.34 -21.38
C GLN A 128 -11.07 38.38 -21.44
N ARG A 129 -10.03 38.25 -20.61
CA ARG A 129 -8.85 39.13 -20.67
C ARG A 129 -8.07 38.94 -21.96
N PHE A 130 -7.79 37.70 -22.32
CA PHE A 130 -7.08 37.38 -23.56
C PHE A 130 -7.78 37.96 -24.79
N LEU A 131 -9.11 37.88 -24.86
CA LEU A 131 -9.91 38.45 -25.95
C LEU A 131 -9.97 39.99 -25.90
N ALA A 132 -9.99 40.59 -24.71
CA ALA A 132 -9.99 42.05 -24.55
C ALA A 132 -8.61 42.69 -24.81
N GLU A 133 -7.53 41.94 -24.61
CA GLU A 133 -6.14 42.34 -24.90
C GLU A 133 -5.75 42.09 -26.36
N GLN A 134 -6.64 41.50 -27.17
CA GLN A 134 -6.45 41.48 -28.62
C GLN A 134 -6.52 42.93 -29.12
N PRO A 135 -5.52 43.40 -29.89
CA PRO A 135 -5.57 44.75 -30.43
C PRO A 135 -6.83 44.91 -31.28
N SER A 136 -7.69 45.85 -30.89
CA SER A 136 -8.75 46.38 -31.74
C SER A 136 -8.12 47.20 -32.86
N SER A 137 -7.41 46.55 -33.79
CA SER A 137 -6.81 47.22 -34.93
C SER A 137 -6.75 46.30 -36.14
N VAL A 138 -7.91 45.93 -36.67
CA VAL A 138 -8.08 45.81 -38.12
C VAL A 138 -9.51 46.27 -38.40
N PHE A 139 -9.67 47.27 -39.26
CA PHE A 139 -10.88 48.03 -39.61
C PHE A 139 -11.05 49.40 -38.95
N ASP A 140 -10.00 50.23 -39.02
CA ASP A 140 -10.25 51.59 -39.50
C ASP A 140 -10.07 51.57 -41.02
N GLU A 141 -11.15 51.89 -41.74
CA GLU A 141 -11.17 52.06 -43.19
C GLU A 141 -10.25 53.23 -43.58
N GLU A 142 -9.07 52.93 -44.11
CA GLU A 142 -8.31 53.92 -44.88
C GLU A 142 -8.74 53.81 -46.34
N LYS A 143 -9.42 54.87 -46.81
CA LYS A 143 -9.77 55.06 -48.21
C LYS A 143 -8.52 55.43 -49.03
N ASP A 144 -8.50 54.81 -50.20
CA ASP A 144 -7.94 55.23 -51.48
C ASP A 144 -6.52 54.78 -51.90
N SER A 145 -6.58 54.04 -53.02
CA SER A 145 -5.66 53.99 -54.18
C SER A 145 -4.50 52.98 -54.17
N ASP A 146 -4.79 51.84 -54.80
CA ASP A 146 -4.08 51.31 -55.97
C ASP A 146 -2.55 51.17 -55.89
N ASN A 147 -2.05 49.96 -55.60
CA ASN A 147 -1.24 49.18 -56.55
C ASN A 147 -0.93 47.77 -56.00
N GLY A 148 -0.83 46.78 -56.89
CA GLY A 148 -0.83 45.36 -56.53
C GLY A 148 0.44 44.80 -55.89
N SER A 149 0.28 43.73 -55.10
CA SER A 149 1.02 42.44 -55.18
C SER A 149 0.91 41.62 -53.89
N LYS A 150 0.48 40.37 -54.05
CA LYS A 150 0.75 39.15 -53.24
C LYS A 150 1.17 39.31 -51.77
N THR A 151 0.42 38.68 -50.86
CA THR A 151 0.89 37.49 -50.11
C THR A 151 -0.24 36.89 -49.27
N ALA A 152 -0.32 35.56 -49.29
CA ALA A 152 -1.23 34.77 -48.48
C ALA A 152 -0.78 34.79 -47.01
N LEU A 153 -1.67 35.18 -46.09
CA LEU A 153 -1.48 34.96 -44.66
C LEU A 153 -2.31 33.75 -44.22
N SER A 154 -1.59 32.64 -44.08
CA SER A 154 -2.03 31.42 -43.41
C SER A 154 -2.51 31.74 -41.99
N SER A 155 -3.81 31.58 -41.75
CA SER A 155 -4.40 31.55 -40.41
C SER A 155 -4.01 30.25 -39.72
N THR A 156 -2.91 30.28 -38.97
CA THR A 156 -2.57 29.22 -38.01
C THR A 156 -2.98 29.65 -36.62
N CYS A 157 -3.99 28.97 -36.05
CA CYS A 157 -4.33 29.08 -34.64
C CYS A 157 -3.12 28.79 -33.75
N PRO A 158 -2.83 29.60 -32.72
CA PRO A 158 -1.80 29.29 -31.75
C PRO A 158 -2.31 28.20 -30.80
N THR A 159 -1.69 27.02 -30.86
CA THR A 159 -1.90 25.94 -29.89
C THR A 159 -1.32 26.37 -28.53
N PRO A 160 -2.07 26.29 -27.42
CA PRO A 160 -1.53 26.60 -26.10
C PRO A 160 -0.43 25.59 -25.73
N LYS A 161 0.76 26.09 -25.38
CA LYS A 161 1.81 25.25 -24.79
C LYS A 161 1.33 24.71 -23.45
N VAL A 162 1.08 23.40 -23.41
CA VAL A 162 0.94 22.66 -22.16
C VAL A 162 2.31 22.69 -21.49
N LEU A 163 2.43 23.45 -20.40
CA LEU A 163 3.59 23.39 -19.50
C LEU A 163 3.58 22.01 -18.83
N ALA A 164 4.57 21.19 -19.18
CA ALA A 164 4.93 19.98 -18.47
C ALA A 164 5.75 20.32 -17.21
#